data_AF-A0A1N7QM03-F1
#
_entry.id   AF-A0A1N7QM03-F1
#
_cell.length_a   1.000
_cell.length_b   1.000
_cell.length_c   1.000
_cell.angle_alpha   90.00
_cell.angle_beta   90.00
_cell.angle_gamma   90.00
#
_symmetry.space_group_name_H-M   'P 1'
#
loop_
_entity.id
_entity.type
_entity.pdbx_description
1 polymer ?
#
loop_
_entity_poly.entity_id
_entity_poly.type
_entity_poly.pdbx_seq_one_letter_code
_entity_poly.pdbx_strand_id
1 'polypeptide(L)'
;MKPDRDPETAHAISPVIAAALCIKPRGKLTSDQARKVDTLKAGSPAFTTMRSLTMRFNGIMRGRQADPLPAWIDDAIETDLAPIVCFARTLNRDYNAVKNAIVSWSNGQAEGQINRLKTLKRAM
;
A
#
# COMPACT_ATOMS: atom_id res chain seq x y z
N MET A 1 13.15 23.98 1.12
CA MET A 1 13.60 22.59 0.88
C MET A 1 14.11 22.52 -0.56
N LYS A 2 15.40 22.25 -0.80
CA LYS A 2 15.92 22.14 -2.17
C LYS A 2 15.39 20.83 -2.79
N PRO A 3 14.99 20.81 -4.06
CA PRO A 3 14.50 19.58 -4.69
C PRO A 3 15.64 18.57 -4.85
N ASP A 4 15.34 17.31 -4.51
CA ASP A 4 16.27 16.19 -4.72
C ASP A 4 16.58 16.05 -6.21
N ARG A 5 17.87 15.94 -6.53
CA ARG A 5 18.34 15.94 -7.92
C ARG A 5 18.52 14.53 -8.44
N ASP A 6 18.17 14.33 -9.69
CA ASP A 6 18.37 13.11 -10.44
C ASP A 6 19.88 12.81 -10.53
N PRO A 7 20.34 11.62 -10.13
CA PRO A 7 21.75 11.29 -10.10
C PRO A 7 22.38 11.19 -11.50
N GLU A 8 21.59 11.01 -12.57
CA GLU A 8 22.11 10.95 -13.94
C GLU A 8 22.05 12.29 -14.65
N THR A 9 21.01 13.08 -14.42
CA THR A 9 20.75 14.31 -15.18
C THR A 9 20.95 15.60 -14.38
N ALA A 10 21.21 15.51 -13.08
CA ALA A 10 21.31 16.65 -12.14
C ALA A 10 20.07 17.56 -12.06
N HIS A 11 18.99 17.22 -12.77
CA HIS A 11 17.71 17.92 -12.76
C HIS A 11 16.90 17.54 -11.51
N ALA A 12 16.00 18.42 -11.07
CA ALA A 12 15.09 18.08 -9.97
C ALA A 12 14.24 16.85 -10.32
N ILE A 13 14.16 15.88 -9.41
CA ILE A 13 13.25 14.74 -9.54
C ILE A 13 11.82 15.28 -9.42
N SER A 14 11.02 15.04 -10.45
CA SER A 14 9.62 15.49 -10.47
C SER A 14 8.85 14.87 -9.29
N PRO A 15 7.98 15.65 -8.59
CA PRO A 15 7.16 15.14 -7.50
C PRO A 15 6.30 13.93 -7.88
N VAL A 16 5.81 13.88 -9.12
CA VAL A 16 5.01 12.76 -9.63
C VAL A 16 5.85 11.48 -9.74
N ILE A 17 7.10 11.63 -10.22
CA ILE A 17 8.04 10.50 -10.30
C ILE A 17 8.44 10.04 -8.90
N ALA A 18 8.71 10.97 -7.97
CA ALA A 18 9.00 10.63 -6.58
C ALA A 18 7.83 9.85 -5.95
N ALA A 19 6.60 10.31 -6.11
CA ALA A 19 5.41 9.61 -5.61
C ALA A 19 5.27 8.20 -6.23
N ALA A 20 5.44 8.06 -7.53
CA ALA A 20 5.40 6.76 -8.22
C ALA A 20 6.48 5.80 -7.71
N LEU A 21 7.70 6.30 -7.46
CA LEU A 21 8.81 5.52 -6.92
C LEU A 21 8.64 5.16 -5.43
N CYS A 22 7.91 5.99 -4.68
CA CYS A 22 7.57 5.71 -3.28
C CYS A 22 6.72 4.44 -3.17
N ILE A 23 5.72 4.27 -4.04
CA ILE A 23 4.78 3.14 -3.99
C ILE A 23 5.30 1.88 -4.72
N LYS A 24 6.34 2.00 -5.56
CA LYS A 24 6.83 0.91 -6.40
C LYS A 24 7.74 -0.07 -5.61
N PRO A 25 7.43 -1.38 -5.58
CA PRO A 25 8.25 -2.38 -4.89
C PRO A 25 9.67 -2.46 -5.43
N ARG A 26 10.65 -2.77 -4.56
CA ARG A 26 12.08 -2.80 -4.93
C ARG A 26 12.36 -3.75 -6.10
N GLY A 27 11.79 -4.95 -6.10
CA GLY A 27 11.98 -5.94 -7.16
C GLY A 27 11.38 -5.55 -8.53
N LYS A 28 10.67 -4.42 -8.62
CA LYS A 28 10.12 -3.89 -9.89
C LYS A 28 10.83 -2.62 -10.35
N LEU A 29 11.80 -2.12 -9.60
CA LEU A 29 12.57 -0.93 -9.97
C LEU A 29 13.61 -1.31 -11.04
N THR A 30 13.76 -0.46 -12.05
CA THR A 30 14.95 -0.50 -12.90
C THR A 30 16.16 0.01 -12.12
N SER A 31 17.38 -0.26 -12.59
CA SER A 31 18.61 0.23 -11.94
C SER A 31 18.64 1.76 -11.81
N ASP A 32 18.12 2.47 -12.82
CA ASP A 32 17.97 3.92 -12.77
C ASP A 32 16.97 4.38 -11.70
N GLN A 33 15.80 3.76 -11.67
CA GLN A 33 14.78 4.05 -10.66
C GLN A 33 15.26 3.75 -9.23
N ALA A 34 16.07 2.70 -9.06
CA ALA A 34 16.67 2.37 -7.77
C ALA A 34 17.62 3.48 -7.30
N ARG A 35 18.50 3.99 -8.18
CA ARG A 35 19.37 5.14 -7.86
C ARG A 35 18.57 6.38 -7.48
N LYS A 36 17.48 6.70 -8.19
CA LYS A 36 16.59 7.82 -7.82
C LYS A 36 15.95 7.64 -6.45
N VAL A 37 15.50 6.41 -6.13
CA VAL A 37 14.97 6.09 -4.80
C VAL A 37 16.03 6.28 -3.72
N ASP A 38 17.28 5.88 -3.98
CA ASP A 38 18.36 6.03 -3.01
C ASP A 38 18.74 7.51 -2.82
N THR A 39 18.73 8.32 -3.89
CA THR A 39 18.89 9.77 -3.78
C THR A 39 17.76 10.42 -2.98
N LEU A 40 16.50 10.07 -3.26
CA LEU A 40 15.33 10.59 -2.53
C LEU A 40 15.36 10.21 -1.04
N LYS A 41 15.86 9.02 -0.71
CA LYS A 41 16.05 8.61 0.70
C LYS A 41 17.13 9.41 1.41
N ALA A 42 18.25 9.67 0.73
CA ALA A 42 19.35 10.45 1.28
C ALA A 42 18.95 11.92 1.51
N GLY A 43 18.12 12.49 0.62
CA GLY A 43 17.69 13.89 0.69
C GLY A 43 16.48 14.16 1.59
N SER A 44 15.65 13.15 1.87
CA SER A 44 14.40 13.34 2.59
C SER A 44 14.09 12.18 3.57
N PRO A 45 14.22 12.43 4.90
CA PRO A 45 13.75 11.50 5.92
C PRO A 45 12.25 11.20 5.79
N ALA A 46 11.46 12.21 5.42
CA ALA A 46 10.02 12.06 5.16
C ALA A 46 9.73 11.05 4.04
N PHE A 47 10.50 11.10 2.94
CA PHE A 47 10.37 10.12 1.85
C PHE A 47 10.73 8.72 2.32
N THR A 48 11.80 8.58 3.11
CA THR A 48 12.22 7.30 3.68
C THR A 48 11.13 6.69 4.55
N THR A 49 10.55 7.45 5.47
CA THR A 49 9.44 7.02 6.34
C THR A 49 8.21 6.64 5.53
N MET A 50 7.78 7.51 4.61
CA MET A 50 6.61 7.27 3.75
C MET A 50 6.76 6.00 2.92
N ARG A 51 7.95 5.78 2.34
CA ARG A 51 8.22 4.59 1.54
C ARG A 51 8.27 3.32 2.40
N SER A 52 8.83 3.39 3.60
CA SER A 52 8.84 2.27 4.55
C SER A 52 7.42 1.84 4.92
N LEU A 53 6.58 2.78 5.34
CA LEU A 53 5.18 2.53 5.68
C LEU A 53 4.40 1.98 4.49
N THR A 54 4.59 2.55 3.31
CA THR A 54 3.92 2.07 2.08
C THR A 54 4.31 0.63 1.73
N MET A 55 5.59 0.26 1.85
CA MET A 55 6.03 -1.10 1.55
C MET A 55 5.46 -2.11 2.56
N ARG A 56 5.44 -1.76 3.85
CA ARG A 56 4.85 -2.60 4.91
C ARG A 56 3.35 -2.80 4.68
N PHE A 57 2.62 -1.72 4.39
CA PHE A 57 1.19 -1.76 4.10
C PHE A 57 0.86 -2.66 2.90
N ASN A 58 1.61 -2.52 1.80
CA ASN A 58 1.48 -3.38 0.63
C ASN A 58 1.74 -4.86 0.96
N GLY A 59 2.66 -5.13 1.89
CA GLY A 59 2.92 -6.49 2.39
C GLY A 59 1.70 -7.06 3.10
N ILE A 60 1.09 -6.31 4.01
CA ILE A 60 -0.11 -6.69 4.76
C ILE A 60 -1.27 -7.00 3.80
N MET A 61 -1.52 -6.11 2.84
CA MET A 61 -2.59 -6.27 1.86
C MET A 61 -2.43 -7.51 0.97
N ARG A 62 -1.20 -7.90 0.64
CA ARG A 62 -0.93 -9.08 -0.20
C ARG A 62 -0.80 -10.37 0.60
N GLY A 63 -0.43 -10.29 1.87
CA GLY A 63 -0.18 -11.45 2.74
C GLY A 63 -1.44 -12.17 3.21
N ARG A 64 -2.63 -11.60 2.98
CA ARG A 64 -3.94 -12.10 3.46
C ARG A 64 -4.01 -12.31 4.98
N GLN A 65 -3.12 -11.65 5.71
CA GLN A 65 -3.02 -11.68 7.17
C GLN A 65 -3.17 -10.27 7.69
N ALA A 66 -4.22 -10.02 8.47
CA ALA A 66 -4.54 -8.70 8.99
C ALA A 66 -3.85 -8.39 10.33
N ASP A 67 -3.23 -9.37 10.98
CA ASP A 67 -2.60 -9.22 12.30
C ASP A 67 -1.56 -8.08 12.40
N PRO A 68 -0.76 -7.76 11.36
CA PRO A 68 0.18 -6.65 11.44
C PRO A 68 -0.47 -5.27 11.19
N LEU A 69 -1.76 -5.21 10.85
CA LEU A 69 -2.45 -3.97 10.49
C LEU A 69 -2.58 -2.98 11.66
N PRO A 70 -2.95 -3.38 12.89
CA PRO A 70 -3.02 -2.45 14.02
C PRO A 70 -1.67 -1.78 14.31
N ALA A 71 -0.58 -2.56 14.41
CA ALA A 71 0.75 -2.02 14.64
C ALA A 71 1.20 -1.07 13.52
N TRP A 72 0.80 -1.35 12.28
CA TRP A 72 1.07 -0.45 11.16
C TRP A 72 0.30 0.88 11.26
N ILE A 73 -0.95 0.85 11.74
CA ILE A 73 -1.78 2.05 11.96
C ILE A 73 -1.12 2.92 13.04
N ASP A 74 -0.72 2.32 14.16
CA ASP A 74 -0.08 3.05 15.27
C ASP A 74 1.19 3.74 14.79
N ASP A 75 2.09 3.00 14.13
CA ASP A 75 3.32 3.55 13.55
C ASP A 75 3.06 4.69 12.54
N ALA A 76 1.95 4.62 11.79
CA ALA A 76 1.59 5.64 10.81
C ALA A 76 1.00 6.90 11.47
N ILE A 77 0.28 6.76 12.59
CA ILE A 77 -0.27 7.87 13.37
C ILE A 77 0.83 8.64 14.10
N GLU A 78 1.85 7.94 14.60
CA GLU A 78 3.00 8.55 15.30
C GLU A 78 3.97 9.30 14.37
N THR A 79 3.69 9.34 13.06
CA THR A 79 4.49 10.16 12.13
C THR A 79 4.05 11.61 12.13
N ASP A 80 4.99 12.52 11.86
CA ASP A 80 4.67 13.94 11.58
C ASP A 80 4.15 14.18 10.15
N LEU A 81 3.84 13.12 9.40
CA LEU A 81 3.40 13.20 8.01
C LEU A 81 1.88 13.30 7.96
N ALA A 82 1.33 14.51 8.03
CA ALA A 82 -0.11 14.78 8.02
C ALA A 82 -0.93 13.92 7.03
N PRO A 83 -0.55 13.76 5.74
CA PRO A 83 -1.29 12.89 4.82
C PRO A 83 -1.35 11.42 5.25
N ILE A 84 -0.28 10.89 5.84
CA ILE A 84 -0.19 9.52 6.34
C ILE A 84 -1.01 9.36 7.62
N VAL A 85 -0.94 10.33 8.54
CA VAL A 85 -1.74 10.34 9.77
C VAL A 85 -3.23 10.35 9.44
N CYS A 86 -3.66 11.20 8.51
CA CYS A 86 -5.06 11.26 8.07
C CYS A 86 -5.51 9.94 7.43
N PHE A 87 -4.67 9.33 6.60
CA PHE A 87 -4.94 8.02 6.02
C PHE A 87 -5.07 6.93 7.09
N ALA A 88 -4.14 6.87 8.04
CA ALA A 88 -4.15 5.88 9.12
C ALA A 88 -5.38 6.03 10.03
N ARG A 89 -5.78 7.26 10.37
CA ARG A 89 -7.01 7.52 11.15
C ARG A 89 -8.27 7.07 10.42
N THR A 90 -8.36 7.33 9.12
CA THR A 90 -9.49 6.89 8.30
C THR A 90 -9.52 5.36 8.22
N LEU A 91 -8.36 4.75 8.01
CA LEU A 91 -8.22 3.30 7.97
C LEU A 91 -8.62 2.64 9.30
N ASN A 92 -8.24 3.25 10.43
CA ASN A 92 -8.60 2.77 11.76
C ASN A 92 -10.10 2.85 12.02
N ARG A 93 -10.76 3.92 11.56
CA ARG A 93 -12.23 4.05 11.63
C ARG A 93 -12.92 2.91 10.88
N ASP A 94 -12.37 2.53 9.72
CA ASP A 94 -12.90 1.46 8.87
C ASP A 94 -12.23 0.09 9.12
N TYR A 95 -11.58 -0.09 10.27
CA TYR A 95 -10.69 -1.23 10.54
C TYR A 95 -11.34 -2.59 10.24
N ASN A 96 -12.58 -2.80 10.67
CA ASN A 96 -13.28 -4.07 10.44
C ASN A 96 -13.51 -4.35 8.95
N ALA A 97 -13.87 -3.32 8.17
CA ALA A 97 -14.05 -3.45 6.74
C ALA A 97 -12.73 -3.78 6.04
N VAL A 98 -11.65 -3.09 6.43
CA VAL A 98 -10.31 -3.31 5.86
C VAL A 98 -9.74 -4.68 6.24
N LYS A 99 -9.90 -5.09 7.51
CA LYS A 99 -9.55 -6.42 7.99
C LYS A 99 -10.26 -7.51 7.18
N ASN A 100 -11.57 -7.33 6.95
CA ASN A 100 -12.36 -8.26 6.16
C ASN A 100 -11.95 -8.30 4.68
N ALA A 101 -11.46 -7.18 4.13
CA ALA A 101 -10.95 -7.12 2.77
C ALA A 101 -9.59 -7.85 2.60
N ILE A 102 -8.78 -7.94 3.66
CA ILE A 102 -7.48 -8.62 3.64
C ILE A 102 -7.66 -10.14 3.68
N VAL A 103 -8.59 -10.64 4.50
CA VAL A 103 -8.82 -12.07 4.61
C VAL A 103 -9.52 -12.60 3.35
N SER A 104 -9.13 -13.79 2.92
CA SER A 104 -9.73 -14.41 1.74
C SER A 104 -11.18 -14.80 2.01
N TRP A 105 -12.11 -14.10 1.37
CA TRP A 105 -13.50 -14.54 1.31
C TRP A 105 -13.67 -15.56 0.17
N SER A 106 -14.42 -16.65 0.43
CA SER A 106 -14.79 -17.63 -0.59
C SER A 106 -16.22 -17.38 -1.03
N ASN A 107 -16.42 -17.15 -2.33
CA ASN A 107 -17.75 -17.11 -2.96
C ASN A 107 -18.40 -18.48 -3.07
N GLY A 108 -17.69 -19.57 -2.75
CA GLY A 108 -18.15 -20.93 -3.02
C GLY A 108 -19.48 -21.29 -2.36
N GLN A 109 -19.78 -20.73 -1.19
CA GLN A 109 -21.08 -20.97 -0.55
C GLN A 109 -22.23 -20.28 -1.30
N ALA A 110 -22.05 -19.01 -1.68
CA ALA A 110 -23.04 -18.25 -2.45
C ALA A 110 -23.26 -18.88 -3.83
N GLU A 111 -22.16 -19.25 -4.50
CA GLU A 111 -22.20 -19.96 -5.78
C GLU A 111 -22.89 -21.32 -5.66
N GLY A 112 -22.61 -22.07 -4.59
CA GLY A 112 -23.28 -23.34 -4.31
C GLY A 112 -24.79 -23.21 -4.11
N GLN A 113 -25.23 -22.19 -3.37
CA GLN A 113 -26.67 -21.92 -3.19
C GLN A 113 -27.34 -21.48 -4.50
N ILE A 114 -26.69 -20.61 -5.27
CA ILE A 114 -27.18 -20.19 -6.59
C ILE A 114 -27.28 -21.38 -7.53
N ASN A 115 -26.28 -22.27 -7.53
CA ASN A 115 -26.26 -23.42 -8.42
C ASN A 115 -27.35 -24.44 -8.04
N ARG A 116 -27.53 -24.71 -6.74
CA ARG A 116 -28.63 -25.56 -6.25
C ARG A 116 -30.00 -25.01 -6.67
N LEU A 117 -30.21 -23.70 -6.53
CA LEU A 117 -31.44 -23.03 -6.96
C LEU A 117 -31.66 -23.16 -8.48
N LYS A 118 -30.60 -22.97 -9.28
CA LYS A 118 -30.66 -23.13 -10.75
C LYS A 118 -30.98 -24.57 -11.15
N THR A 119 -30.42 -25.57 -10.46
CA THR A 119 -30.70 -26.98 -10.74
C THR A 119 -32.15 -27.34 -10.42
N LEU A 120 -32.68 -26.91 -9.28
CA LEU A 120 -34.09 -27.13 -8.91
C LEU A 120 -35.04 -26.52 -9.94
N LYS A 121 -34.74 -25.30 -10.44
CA LYS A 121 -35.56 -24.63 -11.46
C LYS A 121 -35.51 -25.34 -12.83
N ARG A 122 -34.43 -26.05 -13.16
CA ARG A 122 -34.29 -26.79 -14.44
C ARG A 122 -34.94 -28.17 -14.41
N ALA A 123 -35.17 -28.72 -13.23
CA ALA A 123 -35.83 -30.01 -13.05
C ALA A 123 -37.37 -29.91 -13.02
N MET A 124 -37.92 -28.71 -13.23
CA MET A 124 -39.35 -28.39 -13.18
C MET A 124 -39.85 -27.89 -14.52
#